data_AF-A0A349YGN7-F1
#
_entry.id   AF-A0A349YGN7-F1
#
_cell.length_a   1.000
_cell.length_b   1.000
_cell.length_c   1.000
_cell.angle_alpha   90.00
_cell.angle_beta   90.00
_cell.angle_gamma   90.00
#
_symmetry.space_group_name_H-M   'P 1'
#
loop_
_entity.id
_entity.type
_entity.pdbx_description
1 polymer ?
#
loop_
_entity_poly.entity_id
_entity_poly.type
_entity_poly.pdbx_seq_one_letter_code
_entity_poly.pdbx_strand_id
1 'polypeptide(L)'
;MAREPQIKIKIQLLAEGNTEVNYFKSLRMKENLKISYKEVNVRGGGYLNFLRQIKKESDLGYLAKVILLDYDLARENGGEKKNFKTLLEYCIEKNRHGRIPYILIVNNYDFEYFACLHSSKYNNQDTSQFIIDTYKYKSIEDYKGDEGIYDKLNSNGNSYQHAINILNEQKKKTVISNDCELTEKRSIPIIKNKQIIYVPEADTYKNSNILDFLNLIL
;
A
#
# COMPACT_ATOMS: atom_id res chain seq x y z
N MET A 1 -37.82 8.56 -10.75
CA MET A 1 -36.63 7.84 -11.27
C MET A 1 -36.04 7.04 -10.14
N ALA A 2 -36.07 5.71 -10.21
CA ALA A 2 -35.33 4.88 -9.27
C ALA A 2 -33.84 5.06 -9.58
N ARG A 3 -33.02 5.43 -8.59
CA ARG A 3 -31.56 5.41 -8.75
C ARG A 3 -31.16 3.95 -8.98
N GLU A 4 -30.55 3.66 -10.12
CA GLU A 4 -29.93 2.35 -10.34
C GLU A 4 -28.96 2.07 -9.18
N PRO A 5 -28.94 0.84 -8.64
CA PRO A 5 -28.03 0.50 -7.55
C PRO A 5 -26.59 0.63 -8.06
N GLN A 6 -25.89 1.68 -7.60
CA GLN A 6 -24.49 1.89 -7.92
C GLN A 6 -23.67 0.74 -7.30
N ILE A 7 -23.06 -0.09 -8.15
CA ILE A 7 -22.25 -1.23 -7.70
C ILE A 7 -21.04 -0.68 -6.94
N LYS A 8 -20.97 -0.97 -5.64
CA LYS A 8 -19.83 -0.60 -4.83
C LYS A 8 -18.66 -1.52 -5.11
N ILE A 9 -17.53 -0.96 -5.57
CA ILE A 9 -16.26 -1.66 -5.70
C ILE A 9 -15.82 -2.05 -4.29
N LYS A 10 -15.58 -3.34 -4.04
CA LYS A 10 -15.10 -3.82 -2.73
C LYS A 10 -13.64 -4.26 -2.85
N ILE A 11 -12.72 -3.56 -2.20
CA ILE A 11 -11.30 -3.94 -2.14
C ILE A 11 -10.98 -4.40 -0.72
N GLN A 12 -10.20 -5.46 -0.57
CA GLN A 12 -9.61 -5.82 0.72
C GLN A 12 -8.17 -5.29 0.78
N LEU A 13 -7.86 -4.42 1.75
CA LEU A 13 -6.50 -3.96 2.04
C LEU A 13 -5.97 -4.72 3.27
N LEU A 14 -4.88 -5.45 3.07
CA LEU A 14 -4.13 -6.16 4.09
C LEU A 14 -2.80 -5.44 4.27
N ALA A 15 -2.56 -4.84 5.44
CA ALA A 15 -1.34 -4.09 5.72
C ALA A 15 -0.58 -4.67 6.91
N GLU A 16 0.74 -4.48 6.93
CA GLU A 16 1.62 -4.93 8.01
C GLU A 16 1.36 -4.19 9.33
N GLY A 17 1.20 -2.87 9.26
CA GLY A 17 0.94 -2.01 10.40
C GLY A 17 -0.43 -1.34 10.39
N ASN A 18 -0.79 -0.78 11.55
CA ASN A 18 -2.00 0.01 11.70
C ASN A 18 -1.86 1.43 11.13
N THR A 19 -0.62 1.95 11.01
CA THR A 19 -0.33 3.28 10.45
C THR A 19 -0.89 3.43 9.04
N GLU A 20 -0.62 2.44 8.19
CA GLU A 20 -1.09 2.36 6.82
C GLU A 20 -2.60 2.24 6.75
N VAL A 21 -3.16 1.37 7.59
CA VAL A 21 -4.61 1.19 7.71
C VAL A 21 -5.28 2.51 8.06
N ASN A 22 -4.76 3.23 9.05
CA ASN A 22 -5.29 4.52 9.49
C ASN A 22 -5.19 5.57 8.39
N TYR A 23 -4.06 5.63 7.67
CA TYR A 23 -3.90 6.54 6.54
C TYR A 23 -4.97 6.33 5.47
N PHE A 24 -5.17 5.09 5.02
CA PHE A 24 -6.13 4.80 3.95
C PHE A 24 -7.59 4.82 4.38
N LYS A 25 -7.90 4.68 5.69
CA LYS A 25 -9.25 4.86 6.21
C LYS A 25 -9.73 6.31 6.09
N SER A 26 -8.82 7.25 6.32
CA SER A 26 -9.12 8.68 6.37
C SER A 26 -8.96 9.38 5.00
N LEU A 27 -8.30 8.73 4.04
CA LEU A 27 -8.23 9.18 2.64
C LEU A 27 -9.64 9.26 2.01
N ARG A 28 -9.98 10.42 1.44
CA ARG A 28 -11.24 10.59 0.68
C ARG A 28 -11.14 9.90 -0.68
N MET A 29 -11.90 8.83 -0.86
CA MET A 29 -11.91 7.99 -2.06
C MET A 29 -13.10 8.28 -2.98
N LYS A 30 -13.11 7.67 -4.18
CA LYS A 30 -14.28 7.65 -5.08
C LYS A 30 -15.55 7.17 -4.36
N GLU A 31 -16.68 7.83 -4.61
CA GLU A 31 -17.95 7.57 -3.89
C GLU A 31 -18.50 6.14 -4.09
N ASN A 32 -18.14 5.48 -5.20
CA ASN A 32 -18.54 4.10 -5.51
C ASN A 32 -17.56 3.05 -4.96
N LEU A 33 -16.57 3.43 -4.15
CA LEU A 33 -15.60 2.52 -3.56
C LEU A 33 -15.91 2.21 -2.10
N LYS A 34 -15.75 0.94 -1.72
CA LYS A 34 -15.72 0.47 -0.34
C LYS A 34 -14.44 -0.33 -0.14
N ILE A 35 -13.62 0.04 0.84
CA ILE A 35 -12.45 -0.73 1.22
C ILE A 35 -12.73 -1.42 2.55
N SER A 36 -12.40 -2.70 2.63
CA SER A 36 -12.27 -3.44 3.88
C SER A 36 -10.81 -3.40 4.28
N TYR A 37 -10.53 -2.91 5.48
CA TYR A 37 -9.18 -2.78 6.01
C TYR A 37 -8.91 -3.87 7.02
N LYS A 38 -7.71 -4.46 6.97
CA LYS A 38 -7.27 -5.44 7.96
C LYS A 38 -5.77 -5.30 8.18
N GLU A 39 -5.41 -5.00 9.42
CA GLU A 39 -4.04 -5.16 9.89
C GLU A 39 -3.72 -6.66 9.97
N VAL A 40 -2.54 -7.02 9.46
CA VAL A 40 -1.99 -8.37 9.54
C VAL A 40 -0.81 -8.31 10.49
N ASN A 41 -1.09 -8.63 11.75
CA ASN A 41 -0.05 -8.63 12.78
C ASN A 41 1.02 -9.70 12.46
N VAL A 42 2.20 -9.23 12.07
CA VAL A 42 3.35 -10.08 11.71
C VAL A 42 4.27 -10.41 12.87
N ARG A 43 3.99 -9.92 14.10
CA ARG A 43 4.88 -10.10 15.27
C ARG A 43 5.35 -11.56 15.38
N GLY A 44 6.63 -11.78 15.09
CA GLY A 44 7.31 -13.07 15.23
C GLY A 44 7.22 -14.06 14.04
N GLY A 45 7.17 -13.61 12.79
CA GLY A 45 7.34 -14.54 11.66
C GLY A 45 7.43 -13.96 10.25
N GLY A 46 7.64 -12.65 10.13
CA GLY A 46 7.97 -11.96 8.87
C GLY A 46 7.01 -12.25 7.72
N TYR A 47 7.54 -12.29 6.49
CA TYR A 47 6.72 -12.46 5.28
C TYR A 47 5.99 -13.80 5.21
N LEU A 48 6.52 -14.89 5.82
CA LEU A 48 5.83 -16.17 5.86
C LEU A 48 4.59 -16.13 6.77
N ASN A 49 4.68 -15.46 7.91
CA ASN A 49 3.52 -15.25 8.76
C ASN A 49 2.47 -14.41 8.02
N PHE A 50 2.88 -13.33 7.37
CA PHE A 50 1.98 -12.52 6.56
C PHE A 50 1.29 -13.37 5.47
N LEU A 51 2.05 -14.15 4.70
CA LEU A 51 1.53 -15.06 3.68
C LEU A 51 0.50 -16.05 4.25
N ARG A 52 0.78 -16.63 5.42
CA ARG A 52 -0.15 -17.54 6.10
C ARG A 52 -1.45 -16.86 6.48
N GLN A 53 -1.43 -15.58 6.84
CA GLN A 53 -2.65 -14.82 7.12
C GLN A 53 -3.41 -14.49 5.84
N ILE A 54 -2.74 -14.03 4.77
CA ILE A 54 -3.39 -13.78 3.46
C ILE A 54 -4.11 -15.04 2.96
N LYS A 55 -3.49 -16.22 3.11
CA LYS A 55 -4.06 -17.51 2.68
C LYS A 55 -5.37 -17.88 3.38
N LYS A 56 -5.66 -17.31 4.56
CA LYS A 56 -6.92 -17.52 5.29
C LYS A 56 -8.02 -16.54 4.86
N GLU A 57 -7.67 -15.46 4.17
CA GLU A 57 -8.62 -14.45 3.76
C GLU A 57 -9.43 -14.89 2.53
N SER A 58 -10.75 -14.82 2.64
CA SER A 58 -11.66 -15.13 1.53
C SER A 58 -11.53 -14.11 0.40
N ASP A 59 -11.56 -14.59 -0.84
CA ASP A 59 -11.67 -13.75 -2.03
C ASP A 59 -13.13 -13.36 -2.32
N LEU A 60 -14.10 -14.03 -1.68
CA LEU A 60 -15.52 -13.88 -1.99
C LEU A 60 -16.03 -12.48 -1.65
N GLY A 61 -16.63 -11.81 -2.65
CA GLY A 61 -17.27 -10.50 -2.47
C GLY A 61 -16.32 -9.32 -2.61
N TYR A 62 -15.05 -9.54 -2.95
CA TYR A 62 -14.08 -8.49 -3.30
C TYR A 62 -13.82 -8.47 -4.81
N LEU A 63 -13.39 -7.32 -5.32
CA LEU A 63 -12.91 -7.13 -6.71
C LEU A 63 -11.38 -7.13 -6.80
N ALA A 64 -10.68 -6.89 -5.70
CA ALA A 64 -9.23 -6.97 -5.60
C ALA A 64 -8.81 -7.18 -4.15
N LYS A 65 -7.62 -7.76 -3.97
CA LYS A 65 -6.93 -7.84 -2.69
C LYS A 65 -5.60 -7.10 -2.80
N VAL A 66 -5.42 -6.08 -1.98
CA VAL A 66 -4.21 -5.26 -1.91
C VAL A 66 -3.43 -5.68 -0.68
N ILE A 67 -2.15 -5.98 -0.88
CA ILE A 67 -1.21 -6.40 0.16
C ILE A 67 -0.17 -5.29 0.28
N LEU A 68 -0.08 -4.65 1.44
CA LEU A 68 0.80 -3.53 1.72
C LEU A 68 1.84 -3.92 2.77
N LEU A 69 3.11 -3.81 2.42
CA LEU A 69 4.25 -4.31 3.20
C LEU A 69 5.42 -3.34 3.15
N ASP A 70 6.27 -3.41 4.16
CA ASP A 70 7.61 -2.82 4.11
C ASP A 70 8.64 -3.86 3.62
N TYR A 71 9.69 -3.40 2.94
CA TYR A 71 10.76 -4.25 2.39
C TYR A 71 12.02 -4.30 3.27
N ASP A 72 12.01 -3.61 4.41
CA ASP A 72 13.11 -3.53 5.37
C ASP A 72 13.64 -4.91 5.81
N LEU A 73 12.77 -5.83 6.19
CA LEU A 73 13.14 -7.18 6.63
C LEU A 73 13.87 -7.97 5.51
N ALA A 74 13.42 -7.84 4.26
CA ALA A 74 14.06 -8.50 3.12
C ALA A 74 15.42 -7.88 2.76
N ARG A 75 15.64 -6.60 3.07
CA ARG A 75 16.92 -5.91 2.85
C ARG A 75 17.97 -6.34 3.87
N GLU A 76 17.56 -6.52 5.11
CA GLU A 76 18.46 -6.83 6.23
C GLU A 76 18.73 -8.34 6.39
N ASN A 77 17.79 -9.19 5.99
CA ASN A 77 17.86 -10.62 6.23
C ASN A 77 17.61 -11.44 4.96
N GLY A 78 18.65 -12.17 4.50
CA GLY A 78 18.58 -13.03 3.32
C GLY A 78 17.55 -14.17 3.44
N GLY A 79 17.21 -14.62 4.64
CA GLY A 79 16.11 -15.55 4.90
C GLY A 79 14.75 -14.90 4.64
N GLU A 80 14.54 -13.68 5.13
CA GLU A 80 13.32 -12.92 4.86
C GLU A 80 13.19 -12.53 3.37
N LYS A 81 14.30 -12.27 2.66
CA LYS A 81 14.27 -12.09 1.20
C LYS A 81 13.72 -13.32 0.46
N LYS A 82 14.02 -14.54 0.93
CA LYS A 82 13.43 -15.78 0.38
C LYS A 82 11.94 -15.87 0.72
N ASN A 83 11.57 -15.54 1.96
CA ASN A 83 10.17 -15.54 2.42
C ASN A 83 9.31 -14.53 1.63
N PHE A 84 9.85 -13.34 1.35
CA PHE A 84 9.23 -12.35 0.47
C PHE A 84 9.02 -12.89 -0.94
N LYS A 85 10.03 -13.54 -1.55
CA LYS A 85 9.89 -14.17 -2.87
C LYS A 85 8.77 -15.21 -2.88
N THR A 86 8.64 -16.02 -1.83
CA THR A 86 7.52 -16.97 -1.71
C THR A 86 6.16 -16.28 -1.63
N LEU A 87 6.06 -15.14 -0.94
CA LEU A 87 4.84 -14.32 -0.91
C LEU A 87 4.52 -13.74 -2.29
N LEU A 88 5.53 -13.20 -2.98
CA LEU A 88 5.43 -12.67 -4.34
C LEU A 88 4.94 -13.74 -5.32
N GLU A 89 5.58 -14.91 -5.34
CA GLU A 89 5.21 -16.04 -6.19
C GLU A 89 3.76 -16.45 -5.95
N TYR A 90 3.32 -16.50 -4.70
CA TYR A 90 1.92 -16.76 -4.37
C TYR A 90 0.96 -15.72 -4.98
N CYS A 91 1.31 -14.43 -4.92
CA CYS A 91 0.48 -13.37 -5.53
C CYS A 91 0.44 -13.48 -7.05
N ILE A 92 1.57 -13.81 -7.69
CA ILE A 92 1.65 -14.05 -9.14
C ILE A 92 0.76 -15.23 -9.54
N GLU A 93 0.83 -16.35 -8.82
CA GLU A 93 0.00 -17.53 -9.08
C GLU A 93 -1.49 -17.21 -8.89
N LYS A 94 -1.83 -16.41 -7.88
CA LYS A 94 -3.19 -15.89 -7.70
C LYS A 94 -3.65 -14.99 -8.85
N ASN A 95 -2.77 -14.20 -9.46
CA ASN A 95 -3.14 -13.40 -10.63
C ASN A 95 -3.31 -14.24 -11.90
N ARG A 96 -2.59 -15.36 -12.03
CA ARG A 96 -2.74 -16.29 -13.17
C ARG A 96 -4.01 -17.13 -13.10
N HIS A 97 -4.35 -17.60 -11.90
CA HIS A 97 -5.36 -18.65 -11.72
C HIS A 97 -6.50 -18.28 -10.76
N GLY A 98 -6.38 -17.18 -10.02
CA GLY A 98 -7.36 -16.73 -9.04
C GLY A 98 -8.55 -15.98 -9.66
N ARG A 99 -9.55 -15.73 -8.82
CA ARG A 99 -10.79 -15.04 -9.21
C ARG A 99 -10.67 -13.51 -9.23
N ILE A 100 -9.80 -12.99 -8.36
CA ILE A 100 -9.58 -11.57 -8.16
C ILE A 100 -8.08 -11.28 -8.23
N PRO A 101 -7.67 -10.09 -8.72
CA PRO A 101 -6.28 -9.68 -8.69
C PRO A 101 -5.79 -9.44 -7.26
N TYR A 102 -4.58 -9.91 -7.03
CA TYR A 102 -3.72 -9.59 -5.91
C TYR A 102 -2.76 -8.47 -6.36
N ILE A 103 -2.76 -7.36 -5.64
CA ILE A 103 -1.96 -6.17 -5.93
C ILE A 103 -0.98 -6.01 -4.79
N LEU A 104 0.31 -6.07 -5.10
CA LEU A 104 1.36 -6.04 -4.10
C LEU A 104 1.95 -4.62 -4.04
N ILE A 105 1.78 -3.94 -2.91
CA ILE A 105 2.33 -2.63 -2.62
C ILE A 105 3.44 -2.81 -1.60
N VAL A 106 4.64 -2.38 -1.96
CA VAL A 106 5.85 -2.54 -1.16
C VAL A 106 6.54 -1.20 -1.04
N ASN A 107 6.67 -0.72 0.19
CA ASN A 107 7.56 0.38 0.49
C ASN A 107 8.98 -0.17 0.51
N ASN A 108 9.87 0.36 -0.33
CA ASN A 108 11.27 -0.10 -0.37
C ASN A 108 11.98 0.09 0.99
N TYR A 109 11.55 1.10 1.75
CA TYR A 109 12.12 1.43 3.06
C TYR A 109 11.06 1.15 4.14
N ASP A 110 10.16 2.10 4.37
CA ASP A 110 9.07 2.03 5.34
C ASP A 110 7.91 2.94 4.89
N PHE A 111 6.78 2.86 5.60
CA PHE A 111 5.66 3.77 5.36
C PHE A 111 5.95 5.21 5.82
N GLU A 112 6.80 5.39 6.83
CA GLU A 112 7.24 6.69 7.34
C GLU A 112 7.89 7.54 6.24
N TYR A 113 8.68 6.93 5.34
CA TYR A 113 9.22 7.60 4.18
C TYR A 113 8.11 8.22 3.31
N PHE A 114 7.05 7.47 3.02
CA PHE A 114 5.91 7.99 2.27
C PHE A 114 5.21 9.13 3.00
N ALA A 115 5.08 9.05 4.34
CA ALA A 115 4.56 10.15 5.13
C ALA A 115 5.43 11.41 5.04
N CYS A 116 6.76 11.28 5.07
CA CYS A 116 7.68 12.40 4.89
C CYS A 116 7.51 13.10 3.54
N LEU A 117 7.21 12.36 2.46
CA LEU A 117 7.02 12.90 1.12
C LEU A 117 5.80 13.84 0.98
N HIS A 118 4.92 13.92 1.98
CA HIS A 118 3.83 14.89 1.95
C HIS A 118 4.33 16.32 2.15
N SER A 119 5.52 16.50 2.72
CA SER A 119 6.10 17.81 2.99
C SER A 119 7.22 18.15 2.01
N SER A 120 7.14 19.33 1.39
CA SER A 120 8.21 19.86 0.53
C SER A 120 9.51 20.20 1.26
N LYS A 121 9.49 20.14 2.59
CA LYS A 121 10.67 20.35 3.45
C LYS A 121 11.49 19.08 3.67
N TYR A 122 10.97 17.92 3.28
CA TYR A 122 11.71 16.67 3.45
C TYR A 122 12.81 16.56 2.40
N ASN A 123 14.06 16.39 2.85
CA ASN A 123 15.23 16.26 1.99
C ASN A 123 16.07 15.02 2.36
N ASN A 124 15.41 13.86 2.48
CA ASN A 124 16.03 12.56 2.78
C ASN A 124 16.72 12.42 4.14
N GLN A 125 16.47 13.34 5.08
CA GLN A 125 16.85 13.17 6.49
C GLN A 125 16.17 11.97 7.16
N ASP A 126 16.47 11.73 8.44
CA ASP A 126 15.83 10.71 9.26
C ASP A 126 14.30 10.87 9.27
N THR A 127 13.58 9.79 8.95
CA THR A 127 12.13 9.81 8.78
C THR A 127 11.42 10.03 10.12
N SER A 128 11.89 9.38 11.18
CA SER A 128 11.28 9.47 12.51
C SER A 128 11.40 10.87 13.11
N GLN A 129 12.61 11.42 13.10
CA GLN A 129 12.88 12.76 13.61
C GLN A 129 12.12 13.81 12.79
N PHE A 130 12.10 13.67 11.45
CA PHE A 130 11.36 14.59 10.60
C PHE A 130 9.85 14.56 10.89
N ILE A 131 9.27 13.38 11.08
CA ILE A 131 7.85 13.22 11.40
C ILE A 131 7.52 13.90 12.73
N ILE A 132 8.32 13.66 13.76
CA ILE A 132 8.16 14.28 15.08
C ILE A 132 8.20 15.81 14.95
N ASP A 133 9.24 16.35 14.29
CA ASP A 133 9.47 17.78 14.21
C ASP A 133 8.47 18.51 13.31
N THR A 134 8.11 17.90 12.18
CA THR A 134 7.28 18.54 11.14
C THR A 134 5.79 18.38 11.43
N TYR A 135 5.37 17.19 11.84
CA TYR A 135 3.96 16.88 12.09
C TYR A 135 3.57 16.97 13.58
N LYS A 136 4.51 17.38 14.44
CA LYS A 136 4.28 17.72 15.86
C LYS A 136 3.76 16.55 16.69
N TYR A 137 4.21 15.34 16.40
CA TYR A 137 4.02 14.18 17.27
C TYR A 137 4.98 14.25 18.46
N LYS A 138 4.63 13.65 19.61
CA LYS A 138 5.56 13.60 20.75
C LYS A 138 6.58 12.48 20.58
N SER A 139 6.20 11.40 19.90
CA SER A 139 7.09 10.30 19.53
C SER A 139 6.65 9.64 18.22
N ILE A 140 7.45 8.71 17.72
CA ILE A 140 7.10 7.94 16.53
C ILE A 140 5.96 6.95 16.79
N GLU A 141 5.83 6.47 18.03
CA GLU A 141 4.72 5.60 18.46
C GLU A 141 3.38 6.35 18.42
N ASP A 142 3.36 7.62 18.82
CA ASP A 142 2.17 8.47 18.69
C ASP A 142 1.75 8.62 17.22
N TYR A 143 2.72 8.74 16.31
CA TYR A 143 2.46 8.75 14.87
C TYR A 143 1.87 7.42 14.38
N LYS A 144 2.45 6.29 14.79
CA LYS A 144 1.98 4.95 14.40
C LYS A 144 0.57 4.63 14.91
N GLY A 145 0.18 5.24 16.03
CA GLY A 145 -1.14 5.10 16.63
C GLY A 145 -2.21 6.08 16.13
N ASP A 146 -1.86 7.08 15.30
CA ASP A 146 -2.80 8.15 14.97
C ASP A 146 -3.84 7.73 13.92
N GLU A 147 -5.12 7.74 14.30
CA GLU A 147 -6.24 7.48 13.38
C GLU A 147 -6.53 8.68 12.45
N GLY A 148 -6.11 9.88 12.84
CA GLY A 148 -6.20 11.13 12.07
C GLY A 148 -4.94 11.43 11.25
N ILE A 149 -4.05 10.45 11.06
CA ILE A 149 -2.76 10.62 10.37
C ILE A 149 -2.90 11.26 8.99
N TYR A 150 -3.91 10.88 8.20
CA TYR A 150 -4.11 11.43 6.86
C TYR A 150 -4.28 12.95 6.89
N ASP A 151 -5.16 13.47 7.76
CA ASP A 151 -5.43 14.90 7.85
C ASP A 151 -4.19 15.68 8.29
N LYS A 152 -3.42 15.14 9.25
CA LYS A 152 -2.15 15.75 9.66
C LYS A 152 -1.14 15.81 8.52
N LEU A 153 -0.96 14.73 7.77
CA LEU A 153 -0.06 14.68 6.62
C LEU A 153 -0.54 15.56 5.45
N ASN A 154 -1.81 15.97 5.43
CA ASN A 154 -2.42 16.76 4.37
C ASN A 154 -2.84 18.18 4.83
N SER A 155 -2.23 18.67 5.90
CA SER A 155 -2.50 19.99 6.47
C SER A 155 -1.23 20.87 6.47
N ASN A 156 -1.39 22.17 6.78
CA ASN A 156 -0.28 23.09 6.99
C ASN A 156 0.70 23.20 5.80
N GLY A 157 0.17 23.12 4.57
CA GLY A 157 0.96 23.17 3.33
C GLY A 157 1.53 21.82 2.89
N ASN A 158 1.31 20.74 3.64
CA ASN A 158 1.64 19.38 3.23
C ASN A 158 0.50 18.79 2.39
N SER A 159 0.82 17.85 1.48
CA SER A 159 -0.16 17.27 0.57
C SER A 159 0.28 15.92 0.02
N TYR A 160 -0.66 14.97 -0.07
CA TYR A 160 -0.48 13.69 -0.73
C TYR A 160 -0.17 13.87 -2.22
N GLN A 161 -0.66 14.95 -2.85
CA GLN A 161 -0.34 15.24 -4.25
C GLN A 161 1.15 15.53 -4.44
N HIS A 162 1.78 16.16 -3.44
CA HIS A 162 3.23 16.35 -3.44
C HIS A 162 3.96 15.01 -3.35
N ALA A 163 3.52 14.12 -2.46
CA ALA A 163 4.06 12.77 -2.35
C ALA A 163 3.90 11.99 -3.66
N ILE A 164 2.72 12.05 -4.28
CA ILE A 164 2.44 11.41 -5.57
C ILE A 164 3.40 11.90 -6.65
N ASN A 165 3.62 13.22 -6.75
CA ASN A 165 4.49 13.79 -7.77
C ASN A 165 5.93 13.27 -7.64
N ILE A 166 6.47 13.26 -6.41
CA ILE A 166 7.81 12.72 -6.13
C ILE A 166 7.92 11.24 -6.49
N LEU A 167 6.95 10.42 -6.03
CA LEU A 167 6.95 8.99 -6.33
C LEU A 167 6.84 8.73 -7.83
N ASN A 168 6.05 9.53 -8.55
CA ASN A 168 5.83 9.35 -9.99
C ASN A 168 7.09 9.69 -10.80
N GLU A 169 7.82 10.74 -10.42
CA GLU A 169 9.15 11.05 -10.98
C GLU A 169 10.16 9.91 -10.77
N GLN A 170 10.00 9.16 -9.69
CA GLN A 170 10.89 8.09 -9.28
C GLN A 170 10.33 6.69 -9.59
N LYS A 171 9.21 6.55 -10.30
CA LYS A 171 8.45 5.29 -10.41
C LYS A 171 9.23 4.05 -10.89
N LYS A 172 10.36 4.24 -11.57
CA LYS A 172 11.24 3.14 -12.01
C LYS A 172 12.18 2.62 -10.91
N LYS A 173 12.15 3.23 -9.72
CA LYS A 173 13.02 2.93 -8.58
C LYS A 173 12.26 2.19 -7.47
N THR A 174 11.35 1.29 -7.81
CA THR A 174 10.56 0.49 -6.86
C THR A 174 10.93 -0.98 -6.97
N VAL A 175 10.92 -1.70 -5.84
CA VAL A 175 11.20 -3.14 -5.84
C VAL A 175 10.09 -3.94 -6.50
N ILE A 176 8.85 -3.44 -6.41
CA ILE A 176 7.67 -4.02 -7.06
C ILE A 176 7.04 -2.97 -7.99
N SER A 177 6.48 -3.43 -9.10
CA SER A 177 5.47 -2.69 -9.85
C SER A 177 4.36 -3.63 -10.32
N ASN A 178 3.13 -3.12 -10.36
CA ASN A 178 1.96 -3.85 -10.84
C ASN A 178 1.50 -3.28 -12.19
N ASP A 179 1.17 -4.15 -13.15
CA ASP A 179 0.46 -3.78 -14.37
C ASP A 179 -1.05 -3.91 -14.14
N CYS A 180 -1.60 -2.94 -13.42
CA CYS A 180 -3.02 -2.88 -13.07
C CYS A 180 -3.85 -2.20 -14.16
N GLU A 181 -5.00 -2.78 -14.47
CA GLU A 181 -6.00 -2.20 -15.38
C GLU A 181 -7.37 -2.20 -14.70
N LEU A 182 -8.01 -1.03 -14.67
CA LEU A 182 -9.41 -0.88 -14.29
C LEU A 182 -10.23 -0.69 -15.57
N THR A 183 -11.13 -1.65 -15.83
CA THR A 183 -12.06 -1.61 -16.95
C THR A 183 -13.50 -1.70 -16.46
N GLU A 184 -14.45 -1.49 -17.36
CA GLU A 184 -15.88 -1.64 -17.07
C GLU A 184 -16.50 -2.57 -18.11
N LYS A 185 -17.33 -3.52 -17.66
CA LYS A 185 -18.14 -4.36 -18.54
C LYS A 185 -19.57 -4.35 -18.05
N ARG A 186 -20.49 -3.80 -18.85
CA ARG A 186 -21.91 -3.67 -18.51
C ARG A 186 -22.12 -2.95 -17.17
N SER A 187 -21.38 -1.86 -16.94
CA SER A 187 -21.44 -1.10 -15.68
C SER A 187 -20.99 -1.83 -14.43
N ILE A 188 -20.27 -2.94 -14.62
CA ILE A 188 -19.57 -3.66 -13.57
C ILE A 188 -18.06 -3.36 -13.71
N PRO A 189 -17.44 -2.74 -12.69
CA PRO A 189 -16.00 -2.51 -12.69
C PRO A 189 -15.24 -3.83 -12.57
N ILE A 190 -14.17 -3.96 -13.35
CA ILE A 190 -13.27 -5.12 -13.38
C ILE A 190 -11.85 -4.63 -13.20
N ILE A 191 -11.18 -5.11 -12.14
CA ILE A 191 -9.76 -4.87 -11.91
C ILE A 191 -9.01 -6.10 -12.40
N LYS A 192 -7.91 -5.88 -13.12
CA LYS A 192 -6.93 -6.91 -13.47
C LYS A 192 -5.55 -6.45 -13.05
N ASN A 193 -4.71 -7.38 -12.62
CA ASN A 193 -3.28 -7.17 -12.45
C ASN A 193 -2.57 -8.17 -13.37
N LYS A 194 -2.11 -7.70 -14.53
CA LYS A 194 -1.56 -8.55 -15.60
C LYS A 194 -0.21 -9.12 -15.23
N GLN A 195 0.59 -8.34 -14.50
CA GLN A 195 1.95 -8.69 -14.14
C GLN A 195 2.36 -8.01 -12.85
N ILE A 196 3.07 -8.75 -11.99
CA ILE A 196 3.87 -8.17 -10.91
C ILE A 196 5.33 -8.28 -11.35
N ILE A 197 6.00 -7.15 -11.51
CA ILE A 197 7.42 -7.07 -11.85
C ILE A 197 8.21 -6.90 -10.55
N TYR A 198 9.26 -7.69 -10.38
CA TYR A 198 10.14 -7.63 -9.21
C TYR A 198 11.55 -7.23 -9.64
N VAL A 199 12.03 -6.11 -9.10
CA VAL A 199 13.33 -5.50 -9.37
C VAL A 199 14.11 -5.42 -8.05
N PRO A 200 14.71 -6.52 -7.57
CA PRO A 200 15.36 -6.55 -6.27
C PRO A 200 16.49 -5.52 -6.13
N GLU A 201 17.13 -5.11 -7.23
CA GLU A 201 18.21 -4.13 -7.25
C GLU A 201 17.74 -2.71 -6.90
N ALA A 202 16.42 -2.45 -6.98
CA ALA A 202 15.84 -1.17 -6.61
C ALA A 202 15.73 -0.97 -5.07
N ASP A 203 16.10 -1.97 -4.26
CA ASP A 203 16.05 -1.93 -2.80
C ASP A 203 17.02 -0.92 -2.15
N THR A 204 17.91 -0.34 -2.97
CA THR A 204 18.82 0.74 -2.60
C THR A 204 18.17 2.13 -2.65
N TYR A 205 17.02 2.27 -3.31
CA TYR A 205 16.30 3.54 -3.42
C TYR A 205 15.20 3.65 -2.36
N LYS A 206 15.08 4.81 -1.71
CA LYS A 206 13.89 5.14 -0.91
C LYS A 206 12.73 5.44 -1.88
N ASN A 207 11.74 4.57 -1.95
CA ASN A 207 10.58 4.70 -2.83
C ASN A 207 9.45 3.75 -2.43
N SER A 208 8.30 3.85 -3.09
CA SER A 208 7.16 2.94 -2.92
C SER A 208 6.34 2.89 -4.21
N ASN A 209 5.78 1.73 -4.53
CA ASN A 209 4.80 1.60 -5.61
C ASN A 209 3.35 1.84 -5.16
N ILE A 210 3.14 2.53 -4.03
CA ILE A 210 1.82 2.92 -3.50
C ILE A 210 0.94 3.66 -4.54
N LEU A 211 1.55 4.29 -5.55
CA LEU A 211 0.86 4.86 -6.70
C LEU A 211 -0.01 3.85 -7.45
N ASP A 212 0.42 2.59 -7.56
CA ASP A 212 -0.33 1.52 -8.22
C ASP A 212 -1.72 1.34 -7.57
N PHE A 213 -1.81 1.56 -6.25
CA PHE A 213 -3.06 1.50 -5.51
C PHE A 213 -3.80 2.84 -5.50
N LEU A 214 -3.10 3.97 -5.32
CA LEU A 214 -3.72 5.29 -5.33
C LEU A 214 -4.45 5.56 -6.66
N ASN A 215 -3.87 5.17 -7.79
CA ASN A 215 -4.49 5.29 -9.11
C ASN A 215 -5.80 4.49 -9.26
N LEU A 216 -6.03 3.47 -8.42
CA LEU A 216 -7.28 2.70 -8.43
C LEU A 216 -8.37 3.38 -7.61
N ILE A 217 -8.01 4.04 -6.51
CA ILE A 217 -8.96 4.48 -5.47
C ILE A 217 -9.27 5.99 -5.48
N LEU A 218 -8.40 6.80 -6.09
CA LEU A 218 -8.56 8.24 -6.33
C LEU A 218 -9.00 8.52 -7.75
#